data_AF-A0A6J7ZTW4-F1
#
_entry.id   AF-A0A6J7ZTW4-F1
#
_cell.length_a   1.000
_cell.length_b   1.000
_cell.length_c   1.000
_cell.angle_alpha   90.00
_cell.angle_beta   90.00
_cell.angle_gamma   90.00
#
_symmetry.space_group_name_H-M   'P 1'
#
loop_
_entity.id
_entity.type
_entity.pdbx_description
1 polymer ?
#
loop_
_entity_poly.entity_id
_entity_poly.type
_entity_poly.pdbx_seq_one_letter_code
_entity_poly.pdbx_strand_id
1 'polypeptide(L)'
;MKNDDVESEKERQIHGIAFSELVSYINETRSCDETVSVYKLSDLCKLYTERITCLVADVSSRVNSSRLKDRIVSHFPDLNAYKQGRENILAFKDDIGPALKRVCLEDFDNEFINISKAATFVRKDIFALSSEFKGTFPKECQEASVPQSLLSLVSMIQFGPNIQDRSYSQSTLTIAQLLMYNCTKKQSNRHMKDHEPPVCAYLGIMIHCKTRKRDLVDTFFKLGLSVSYDRVLEISTSMANDACRRYIQEGIVCPTNLLQNVFTSSAVDNIDHNPSSISSKDSFHGTGITFFPTYFGGCSRRFANI
;
A
#
# COMPACT_ATOMS: atom_id res chain seq x y z
N MET A 1 -2.45 40.82 -67.71
CA MET A 1 -2.29 41.74 -66.56
C MET A 1 -3.64 42.23 -66.00
N LYS A 2 -4.64 41.36 -65.80
CA LYS A 2 -5.90 41.74 -65.11
C LYS A 2 -6.51 40.61 -64.26
N ASN A 3 -6.07 39.35 -64.41
CA ASN A 3 -6.60 38.22 -63.65
C ASN A 3 -5.81 37.96 -62.36
N ASP A 4 -4.47 38.00 -62.40
CA ASP A 4 -3.62 37.71 -61.23
C ASP A 4 -3.80 38.70 -60.07
N ASP A 5 -4.03 39.99 -60.36
CA ASP A 5 -4.25 41.02 -59.33
C ASP A 5 -5.62 40.87 -58.63
N VAL A 6 -6.66 40.45 -59.37
CA VAL A 6 -8.02 40.25 -58.84
C VAL A 6 -8.09 38.97 -58.00
N GLU A 7 -7.35 37.94 -58.39
CA GLU A 7 -7.25 36.68 -57.64
C GLU A 7 -6.47 36.88 -56.33
N SER A 8 -5.40 37.68 -56.35
CA SER A 8 -4.66 38.08 -55.15
C SER A 8 -5.48 38.94 -54.17
N GLU A 9 -6.35 39.82 -54.68
CA GLU A 9 -7.20 40.67 -53.84
C GLU A 9 -8.30 39.86 -53.14
N LYS A 10 -8.91 38.89 -53.83
CA LYS A 10 -9.88 37.97 -53.23
C LYS A 10 -9.27 37.08 -52.15
N GLU A 11 -8.06 36.55 -52.39
CA GLU A 11 -7.33 35.74 -51.39
C GLU A 11 -7.07 36.54 -50.10
N ARG A 12 -6.68 37.82 -50.24
CA ARG A 12 -6.48 38.71 -49.09
C ARG A 12 -7.77 38.97 -48.32
N GLN A 13 -8.90 39.15 -49.01
CA GLN A 13 -10.21 39.35 -48.38
C GLN A 13 -10.63 38.12 -47.56
N ILE A 14 -10.45 36.91 -48.11
CA ILE A 14 -10.77 35.66 -47.42
C ILE A 14 -9.93 35.47 -46.15
N HIS A 15 -8.61 35.69 -46.24
CA HIS A 15 -7.73 35.65 -45.06
C HIS A 15 -8.04 36.76 -44.04
N GLY A 16 -8.62 37.88 -44.49
CA GLY A 16 -9.16 38.92 -43.63
C GLY A 16 -10.35 38.42 -42.81
N ILE A 17 -11.34 37.83 -43.49
CA ILE A 17 -12.57 37.30 -42.88
C ILE A 17 -12.27 36.17 -41.89
N ALA A 18 -11.49 35.17 -42.31
CA ALA A 18 -11.12 34.06 -41.44
C ALA A 18 -10.35 34.51 -40.19
N PHE A 19 -9.53 35.56 -40.32
CA PHE A 19 -8.80 36.11 -39.18
C PHE A 19 -9.71 36.89 -38.23
N SER A 20 -10.65 37.71 -38.76
CA SER A 20 -11.60 38.44 -37.92
C SER A 20 -12.48 37.50 -37.11
N GLU A 21 -12.92 36.38 -37.69
CA GLU A 21 -13.73 35.41 -36.95
C GLU A 21 -12.92 34.65 -35.89
N LEU A 22 -11.66 34.32 -36.19
CA LEU A 22 -10.76 33.73 -35.19
C LEU A 22 -10.52 34.67 -34.01
N VAL A 23 -10.40 35.97 -34.27
CA VAL A 23 -10.30 37.02 -33.25
C VAL A 23 -11.58 37.10 -32.42
N SER A 24 -12.76 37.10 -33.08
CA SER A 24 -14.06 37.10 -32.37
C SER A 24 -14.21 35.86 -31.47
N TYR A 25 -13.84 34.68 -31.97
CA TYR A 25 -13.83 33.44 -31.17
C TYR A 25 -12.96 33.56 -29.91
N ILE A 26 -11.75 34.13 -30.04
CA ILE A 26 -10.85 34.34 -28.89
C ILE A 26 -11.47 35.33 -27.89
N ASN A 27 -12.10 36.41 -28.36
CA ASN A 27 -12.76 37.40 -27.48
C ASN A 27 -13.98 36.83 -26.75
N GLU A 28 -14.80 36.05 -27.43
CA GLU A 28 -16.01 35.42 -26.86
C GLU A 28 -15.63 34.36 -25.81
N THR A 29 -14.64 33.53 -26.12
CA THR A 29 -14.15 32.51 -25.18
C THR A 29 -13.44 33.12 -23.97
N ARG A 30 -12.74 34.25 -24.15
CA ARG A 30 -12.18 35.03 -23.03
C ARG A 30 -13.26 35.61 -22.10
N SER A 31 -14.40 36.03 -22.64
CA SER A 31 -15.46 36.70 -21.87
C SER A 31 -16.35 35.72 -21.08
N CYS A 32 -16.10 34.42 -21.20
CA CYS A 32 -16.83 33.39 -20.46
C CYS A 32 -16.16 33.17 -19.09
N ASP A 33 -16.75 33.73 -18.02
CA ASP A 33 -16.21 33.72 -16.64
C ASP A 33 -15.92 32.33 -16.06
N GLU A 34 -16.38 31.25 -16.70
CA GLU A 34 -16.24 29.88 -16.19
C GLU A 34 -14.92 29.18 -16.59
N THR A 35 -14.19 29.69 -17.59
CA THR A 35 -12.99 29.01 -18.11
C THR A 35 -11.81 29.95 -18.30
N VAL A 36 -10.68 29.58 -17.69
CA VAL A 36 -9.40 30.24 -17.95
C VAL A 36 -8.92 29.86 -19.35
N SER A 37 -8.89 30.84 -20.26
CA SER A 37 -8.73 30.59 -21.69
C SER A 37 -7.26 30.47 -22.11
N VAL A 38 -6.80 29.23 -22.25
CA VAL A 38 -5.47 28.89 -22.79
C VAL A 38 -5.63 28.21 -24.15
N TYR A 39 -4.93 28.71 -25.18
CA TYR A 39 -5.08 28.24 -26.55
C TYR A 39 -3.81 27.61 -27.08
N LYS A 40 -3.93 26.46 -27.74
CA LYS A 40 -2.83 25.90 -28.52
C LYS A 40 -2.80 26.55 -29.91
N LEU A 41 -1.61 26.97 -30.35
CA LEU A 41 -1.44 27.54 -31.68
C LEU A 41 -1.80 26.54 -32.79
N SER A 42 -1.59 25.24 -32.56
CA SER A 42 -1.97 24.16 -33.46
C SER A 42 -3.48 24.14 -33.71
N ASP A 43 -4.28 24.26 -32.65
CA ASP A 43 -5.74 24.29 -32.72
C ASP A 43 -6.24 25.57 -33.39
N LEU A 44 -5.66 26.74 -33.06
CA LEU A 44 -5.99 27.99 -33.75
C LEU A 44 -5.62 27.96 -35.23
N CYS A 45 -4.48 27.35 -35.59
CA CYS A 45 -4.10 27.14 -36.99
C CYS A 45 -5.09 26.22 -37.70
N LYS A 46 -5.59 25.18 -37.02
CA LYS A 46 -6.59 24.26 -37.54
C LYS A 46 -7.91 25.00 -37.79
N LEU A 47 -8.45 25.71 -36.81
CA LEU A 47 -9.67 26.51 -36.94
C LEU A 47 -9.57 27.55 -38.07
N TYR A 48 -8.43 28.24 -38.14
CA TYR A 48 -8.17 29.22 -39.20
C TYR A 48 -8.12 28.56 -40.59
N THR A 49 -7.46 27.40 -40.70
CA THR A 49 -7.36 26.66 -41.97
C THR A 49 -8.72 26.11 -42.38
N GLU A 50 -9.47 25.51 -41.46
CA GLU A 50 -10.83 25.02 -41.69
C GLU A 50 -11.74 26.15 -42.18
N ARG A 51 -11.65 27.34 -41.57
CA ARG A 51 -12.45 28.48 -41.99
C ARG A 51 -12.09 28.97 -43.39
N ILE A 52 -10.81 29.00 -43.75
CA ILE A 52 -10.37 29.32 -45.12
C ILE A 52 -10.91 28.30 -46.12
N THR A 53 -10.84 27.00 -45.80
CA THR A 53 -11.39 25.93 -46.65
C THR A 53 -12.90 26.05 -46.84
N CYS A 54 -13.65 26.50 -45.83
CA CYS A 54 -15.08 26.77 -46.01
C CYS A 54 -15.36 27.95 -46.96
N LEU A 55 -14.44 28.91 -47.05
CA LEU A 55 -14.59 30.12 -47.87
C LEU A 55 -14.03 29.92 -49.30
N VAL A 56 -13.24 28.86 -49.56
CA VAL A 56 -12.56 28.61 -50.85
C VAL A 56 -12.60 27.12 -51.20
N ALA A 57 -13.13 26.78 -52.39
CA ALA A 57 -13.30 25.40 -52.84
C ALA A 57 -12.00 24.68 -53.27
N ASP A 58 -10.88 25.40 -53.44
CA ASP A 58 -9.60 24.85 -53.88
C ASP A 58 -8.46 25.54 -53.10
N VAL A 59 -7.80 24.81 -52.20
CA VAL A 59 -6.80 25.38 -51.27
C VAL A 59 -5.40 24.86 -51.61
N SER A 60 -4.57 25.70 -52.20
CA SER A 60 -3.16 25.39 -52.52
C SER A 60 -2.14 26.10 -51.60
N SER A 61 -2.56 26.96 -50.66
CA SER A 61 -1.65 27.68 -49.78
C SER A 61 -1.64 27.13 -48.34
N ARG A 62 -0.50 26.56 -47.93
CA ARG A 62 -0.26 26.08 -46.57
C ARG A 62 -0.19 27.26 -45.60
N VAL A 63 -1.07 27.30 -44.60
CA VAL A 63 -1.05 28.35 -43.55
C VAL A 63 0.28 28.33 -42.82
N ASN A 64 0.94 29.48 -42.77
CA ASN A 64 2.17 29.66 -41.99
C ASN A 64 1.81 29.97 -40.53
N SER A 65 2.03 28.99 -39.65
CA SER A 65 1.71 29.08 -38.22
C SER A 65 2.47 30.18 -37.50
N SER A 66 3.72 30.47 -37.88
CA SER A 66 4.50 31.56 -37.31
C SER A 66 3.91 32.93 -37.64
N ARG A 67 3.53 33.13 -38.92
CA ARG A 67 2.90 34.40 -39.36
C ARG A 67 1.52 34.60 -38.74
N LEU A 68 0.75 33.52 -38.58
CA LEU A 68 -0.55 33.57 -37.90
C LEU A 68 -0.38 33.92 -36.41
N LYS A 69 0.56 33.27 -35.72
CA LYS A 69 0.92 33.58 -34.33
C LYS A 69 1.28 35.06 -34.16
N ASP A 70 2.15 35.59 -35.03
CA ASP A 70 2.59 36.98 -34.95
C ASP A 70 1.41 37.95 -35.19
N ARG A 71 0.48 37.63 -36.10
CA ARG A 71 -0.77 38.41 -36.31
C ARG A 71 -1.68 38.38 -35.08
N ILE A 72 -1.86 37.21 -34.45
CA ILE A 72 -2.72 37.07 -33.26
C ILE A 72 -2.14 37.87 -32.09
N VAL A 73 -0.84 37.69 -31.81
CA VAL A 73 -0.16 38.42 -30.72
C VAL A 73 -0.11 39.93 -30.98
N SER A 74 0.00 40.36 -32.25
CA SER A 74 -0.08 41.79 -32.59
C SER A 74 -1.47 42.38 -32.37
N HIS A 75 -2.53 41.57 -32.48
CA HIS A 75 -3.91 42.01 -32.27
C HIS A 75 -4.28 42.04 -30.77
N PHE A 76 -3.70 41.14 -29.98
CA PHE A 76 -3.92 41.03 -28.54
C PHE A 76 -2.64 41.35 -27.75
N PRO A 77 -2.40 42.61 -27.34
CA PRO A 77 -1.16 43.03 -26.70
C PRO A 77 -0.93 42.42 -25.30
N ASP A 78 -1.98 41.91 -24.69
CA ASP A 78 -2.01 41.20 -23.40
C ASP A 78 -1.85 39.68 -23.54
N LEU A 79 -1.87 39.15 -24.77
CA LEU A 79 -1.67 37.74 -25.09
C LEU A 79 -0.19 37.44 -25.33
N ASN A 80 0.36 36.47 -24.60
CA ASN A 80 1.73 36.01 -24.78
C ASN A 80 1.78 34.62 -25.40
N ALA A 81 2.82 34.35 -26.20
CA ALA A 81 3.13 33.02 -26.71
C ALA A 81 4.24 32.36 -25.89
N TYR A 82 3.96 31.18 -25.36
CA TYR A 82 4.86 30.35 -24.57
C TYR A 82 5.22 29.08 -25.35
N LYS A 83 6.51 28.82 -25.53
CA LYS A 83 6.98 27.64 -26.26
C LYS A 83 7.06 26.44 -25.32
N GLN A 84 6.29 25.38 -25.60
CA GLN A 84 6.36 24.10 -24.90
C GLN A 84 6.74 23.00 -25.90
N GLY A 85 8.02 22.64 -25.94
CA GLY A 85 8.54 21.66 -26.91
C GLY A 85 8.35 22.14 -28.36
N ARG A 86 7.54 21.41 -29.14
CA ARG A 86 7.20 21.73 -30.54
C ARG A 86 5.95 22.60 -30.69
N GLU A 87 5.22 22.85 -29.61
CA GLU A 87 3.95 23.60 -29.61
C GLU A 87 4.14 25.01 -29.02
N ASN A 88 3.31 25.96 -29.48
CA ASN A 88 3.20 27.28 -28.85
C ASN A 88 1.83 27.37 -28.19
N ILE A 89 1.81 27.73 -26.92
CA ILE A 89 0.61 27.97 -26.13
C ILE A 89 0.44 29.48 -25.98
N LEU A 90 -0.77 29.97 -26.19
CA LEU A 90 -1.16 31.36 -26.11
C LEU A 90 -2.03 31.55 -24.86
N ALA A 91 -1.63 32.46 -23.98
CA ALA A 91 -2.37 32.78 -22.77
C ALA A 91 -2.29 34.27 -22.45
N PHE A 92 -3.39 34.83 -21.94
CA PHE A 92 -3.43 36.22 -21.49
C PHE A 92 -2.68 36.37 -20.17
N LYS A 93 -1.94 37.47 -20.00
CA LYS A 93 -1.14 37.72 -18.78
C LYS A 93 -1.96 37.62 -17.50
N ASP A 94 -3.17 38.16 -17.52
CA ASP A 94 -4.05 38.20 -16.36
C ASP A 94 -4.67 36.84 -16.02
N ASP A 95 -4.71 35.92 -17.00
CA ASP A 95 -5.33 34.60 -16.88
C ASP A 95 -4.35 33.52 -16.41
N ILE A 96 -3.03 33.76 -16.48
CA ILE A 96 -2.02 32.77 -16.06
C ILE A 96 -2.10 32.48 -14.56
N GLY A 97 -2.31 33.51 -13.73
CA GLY A 97 -2.46 33.35 -12.28
C GLY A 97 -3.67 32.49 -11.91
N PRO A 98 -4.89 32.83 -12.39
CA PRO A 98 -6.08 32.01 -12.27
C PRO A 98 -5.92 30.59 -12.83
N ALA A 99 -5.25 30.41 -13.98
CA ALA A 99 -4.98 29.08 -14.56
C ALA A 99 -4.16 28.21 -13.60
N LEU A 100 -3.05 28.76 -13.10
CA LEU A 100 -2.18 28.07 -12.15
C LEU A 100 -2.91 27.78 -10.84
N LYS A 101 -3.67 28.75 -10.31
CA LYS A 101 -4.48 28.55 -9.11
C LYS A 101 -5.51 27.43 -9.30
N ARG A 102 -6.16 27.35 -10.46
CA ARG A 102 -7.14 26.29 -10.77
C ARG A 102 -6.49 24.92 -10.84
N VAL A 103 -5.35 24.78 -11.52
CA VAL A 103 -4.59 23.52 -11.55
C VAL A 103 -4.13 23.10 -10.15
N CYS A 104 -3.69 24.06 -9.31
CA CYS A 104 -3.31 23.76 -7.93
C CYS A 104 -4.50 23.41 -7.02
N LEU A 105 -5.71 23.87 -7.33
CA LEU A 105 -6.92 23.56 -6.55
C LEU A 105 -7.61 22.27 -7.01
N GLU A 106 -7.53 21.93 -8.30
CA GLU A 106 -8.08 20.70 -8.89
C GLU A 106 -7.21 19.44 -8.62
N ASP A 107 -6.03 19.60 -7.99
CA ASP A 107 -5.13 18.46 -7.69
C ASP A 107 -5.63 17.59 -6.53
N PHE A 108 -6.34 18.17 -5.55
CA PHE A 108 -6.79 17.43 -4.37
C PHE A 108 -7.70 16.24 -4.72
N ASP A 109 -8.64 16.41 -5.64
CA ASP A 109 -9.52 15.32 -6.07
C ASP A 109 -8.72 14.16 -6.67
N ASN A 110 -7.71 14.46 -7.47
CA ASN A 110 -6.82 13.44 -8.06
C ASN A 110 -5.96 12.76 -6.99
N GLU A 111 -5.43 13.50 -6.01
CA GLU A 111 -4.70 12.96 -4.87
C GLU A 111 -5.56 11.99 -4.06
N PHE A 112 -6.79 12.36 -3.70
CA PHE A 112 -7.70 11.49 -2.95
C PHE A 112 -8.18 10.29 -3.76
N ILE A 113 -8.35 10.42 -5.08
CA ILE A 113 -8.58 9.28 -5.98
C ILE A 113 -7.41 8.30 -5.92
N ASN A 114 -6.17 8.79 -5.90
CA ASN A 114 -4.98 7.93 -5.81
C ASN A 114 -4.90 7.22 -4.45
N ILE A 115 -5.21 7.91 -3.35
CA ILE A 115 -5.32 7.29 -2.01
C ILE A 115 -6.38 6.17 -2.02
N SER A 116 -7.55 6.44 -2.59
CA SER A 116 -8.63 5.45 -2.69
C SER A 116 -8.23 4.22 -3.51
N LYS A 117 -7.52 4.42 -4.63
CA LYS A 117 -6.97 3.33 -5.44
C LYS A 117 -5.94 2.51 -4.67
N ALA A 118 -5.00 3.15 -3.97
CA ALA A 118 -3.99 2.47 -3.17
C ALA A 118 -4.63 1.65 -2.04
N ALA A 119 -5.60 2.23 -1.32
CA ALA A 119 -6.34 1.53 -0.27
C ALA A 119 -7.12 0.33 -0.82
N THR A 120 -7.76 0.48 -1.98
CA THR A 120 -8.51 -0.62 -2.63
C THR A 120 -7.58 -1.75 -3.03
N PHE A 121 -6.42 -1.43 -3.62
CA PHE A 121 -5.41 -2.40 -4.01
C PHE A 121 -4.87 -3.18 -2.80
N VAL A 122 -4.41 -2.49 -1.76
CA VAL A 122 -3.87 -3.13 -0.55
C VAL A 122 -4.93 -3.95 0.18
N ARG A 123 -6.17 -3.45 0.29
CA ARG A 123 -7.26 -4.21 0.92
C ARG A 123 -7.57 -5.50 0.17
N LYS A 124 -7.52 -5.49 -1.15
CA LYS A 124 -7.72 -6.71 -1.96
C LYS A 124 -6.71 -7.78 -1.56
N ASP A 125 -5.44 -7.41 -1.43
CA ASP A 125 -4.37 -8.35 -1.06
C ASP A 125 -4.49 -8.82 0.39
N ILE A 126 -4.85 -7.93 1.32
CA ILE A 126 -5.11 -8.27 2.73
C ILE A 126 -6.16 -9.36 2.85
N PHE A 127 -7.29 -9.21 2.16
CA PHE A 127 -8.38 -10.18 2.25
C PHE A 127 -8.18 -11.44 1.41
N ALA A 128 -7.19 -11.45 0.52
CA ALA A 128 -6.78 -12.65 -0.20
C ALA A 128 -5.87 -13.54 0.64
N LEU A 129 -5.14 -12.96 1.61
CA LEU A 129 -4.23 -13.69 2.49
C LEU A 129 -4.94 -14.17 3.75
N SER A 130 -5.02 -15.50 3.96
CA SER A 130 -5.46 -16.10 5.22
C SER A 130 -4.25 -16.39 6.12
N SER A 131 -4.39 -16.07 7.40
CA SER A 131 -3.40 -16.37 8.43
C SER A 131 -4.14 -16.85 9.67
N GLU A 132 -3.90 -18.10 10.04
CA GLU A 132 -4.44 -18.71 11.26
C GLU A 132 -3.28 -19.11 12.17
N PHE A 133 -3.43 -18.87 13.47
CA PHE A 133 -2.48 -19.33 14.47
C PHE A 133 -2.54 -20.85 14.64
N LYS A 134 -1.46 -21.54 14.25
CA LYS A 134 -1.34 -23.01 14.31
C LYS A 134 -0.59 -23.53 15.55
N GLY A 135 -0.65 -22.79 16.66
CA GLY A 135 -0.02 -23.21 17.92
C GLY A 135 1.49 -22.90 18.04
N THR A 136 2.12 -22.37 16.99
CA THR A 136 3.55 -22.02 16.99
C THR A 136 3.80 -20.71 16.23
N PHE A 137 4.94 -20.07 16.53
CA PHE A 137 5.40 -18.86 15.86
C PHE A 137 6.75 -19.14 15.16
N PRO A 138 6.73 -19.57 13.89
CA PRO A 138 7.93 -19.70 13.07
C PRO A 138 8.73 -18.40 12.99
N LYS A 139 10.03 -18.49 12.66
CA LYS A 139 10.92 -17.33 12.60
C LYS A 139 10.41 -16.26 11.62
N GLU A 140 9.90 -16.67 10.46
CA GLU A 140 9.38 -15.77 9.42
C GLU A 140 7.86 -15.51 9.54
N CYS A 141 7.21 -15.90 10.66
CA CYS A 141 5.74 -15.84 10.76
C CYS A 141 5.18 -14.42 10.60
N GLN A 142 5.91 -13.42 11.07
CA GLN A 142 5.50 -12.01 10.97
C GLN A 142 5.46 -11.55 9.51
N GLU A 143 6.53 -11.78 8.76
CA GLU A 143 6.61 -11.44 7.33
C GLU A 143 5.59 -12.23 6.51
N ALA A 144 5.48 -13.53 6.75
CA ALA A 144 4.55 -14.40 6.01
C ALA A 144 3.07 -14.11 6.29
N SER A 145 2.76 -13.46 7.40
CA SER A 145 1.38 -13.14 7.80
C SER A 145 0.80 -11.91 7.13
N VAL A 146 1.59 -11.18 6.34
CA VAL A 146 1.17 -9.89 5.75
C VAL A 146 1.46 -9.84 4.24
N PRO A 147 0.56 -9.26 3.41
CA PRO A 147 0.84 -9.09 2.00
C PRO A 147 2.00 -8.13 1.74
N GLN A 148 2.78 -8.42 0.70
CA GLN A 148 3.94 -7.62 0.30
C GLN A 148 3.56 -6.17 -0.02
N SER A 149 2.38 -5.95 -0.63
CA SER A 149 1.87 -4.62 -0.96
C SER A 149 1.63 -3.76 0.29
N LEU A 150 1.13 -4.34 1.38
CA LEU A 150 0.95 -3.63 2.65
C LEU A 150 2.30 -3.31 3.29
N LEU A 151 3.25 -4.24 3.29
CA LEU A 151 4.60 -4.01 3.82
C LEU A 151 5.30 -2.87 3.09
N SER A 152 5.24 -2.87 1.76
CA SER A 152 5.81 -1.80 0.94
C SER A 152 5.14 -0.46 1.21
N LEU A 153 3.80 -0.41 1.33
CA LEU A 153 3.08 0.82 1.67
C LEU A 153 3.48 1.36 3.04
N VAL A 154 3.50 0.53 4.09
CA VAL A 154 3.87 0.95 5.44
C VAL A 154 5.33 1.41 5.48
N SER A 155 6.24 0.70 4.81
CA SER A 155 7.64 1.10 4.71
C SER A 155 7.79 2.47 4.02
N MET A 156 7.09 2.69 2.91
CA MET A 156 7.07 3.98 2.21
C MET A 156 6.52 5.11 3.08
N ILE A 157 5.53 4.84 3.93
CA ILE A 157 4.99 5.83 4.87
C ILE A 157 6.01 6.15 5.97
N GLN A 158 6.72 5.15 6.51
CA GLN A 158 7.65 5.33 7.62
C GLN A 158 8.98 5.96 7.19
N PHE A 159 9.51 5.57 6.04
CA PHE A 159 10.89 5.88 5.64
C PHE A 159 11.00 6.50 4.24
N GLY A 160 9.89 6.64 3.51
CA GLY A 160 9.90 7.01 2.09
C GLY A 160 10.23 5.82 1.17
N PRO A 161 10.21 6.04 -0.16
CA PRO A 161 10.57 5.01 -1.12
C PRO A 161 12.07 4.68 -1.00
N ASN A 162 12.38 3.46 -0.57
CA ASN A 162 13.74 2.99 -0.41
C ASN A 162 13.97 1.67 -1.18
N ILE A 163 14.80 1.74 -2.23
CA ILE A 163 15.15 0.60 -3.09
C ILE A 163 16.35 -0.18 -2.51
N GLN A 164 17.08 0.40 -1.55
CA GLN A 164 18.31 -0.16 -1.02
C GLN A 164 18.09 -1.10 0.18
N ASP A 165 16.96 -0.97 0.87
CA ASP A 165 16.65 -1.82 2.03
C ASP A 165 16.30 -3.24 1.58
N ARG A 166 17.04 -4.20 2.15
CA ARG A 166 16.86 -5.64 1.86
C ARG A 166 15.83 -6.32 2.77
N SER A 167 15.43 -5.68 3.86
CA SER A 167 14.52 -6.24 4.86
C SER A 167 13.67 -5.16 5.51
N TYR A 168 12.44 -5.51 5.89
CA TYR A 168 11.55 -4.59 6.60
C TYR A 168 11.94 -4.45 8.08
N SER A 169 11.75 -3.26 8.64
CA SER A 169 11.99 -3.03 10.07
C SER A 169 10.94 -3.73 10.94
N GLN A 170 11.28 -4.03 12.20
CA GLN A 170 10.33 -4.63 13.14
C GLN A 170 9.07 -3.76 13.35
N SER A 171 9.22 -2.43 13.30
CA SER A 171 8.07 -1.52 13.43
C SER A 171 7.15 -1.60 12.21
N THR A 172 7.71 -1.72 11.00
CA THR A 172 6.95 -1.94 9.76
C THR A 172 6.13 -3.21 9.84
N LEU A 173 6.74 -4.32 10.25
CA LEU A 173 6.07 -5.62 10.41
C LEU A 173 4.93 -5.55 11.43
N THR A 174 5.15 -4.85 12.54
CA THR A 174 4.18 -4.70 13.62
C THR A 174 2.98 -3.87 13.16
N ILE A 175 3.21 -2.71 12.55
CA ILE A 175 2.13 -1.83 12.06
C ILE A 175 1.34 -2.50 10.94
N ALA A 176 2.01 -3.19 10.02
CA ALA A 176 1.34 -3.86 8.92
C ALA A 176 0.43 -5.01 9.41
N GLN A 177 0.89 -5.81 10.38
CA GLN A 177 0.04 -6.81 11.04
C GLN A 177 -1.15 -6.17 11.78
N LEU A 178 -0.96 -5.04 12.46
CA LEU A 178 -2.05 -4.34 13.13
C LEU A 178 -3.08 -3.77 12.15
N LEU A 179 -2.63 -3.23 11.01
CA LEU A 179 -3.52 -2.77 9.94
C LEU A 179 -4.33 -3.93 9.37
N MET A 180 -3.68 -5.07 9.11
CA MET A 180 -4.36 -6.28 8.66
C MET A 180 -5.38 -6.78 9.68
N TYR A 181 -5.01 -6.85 10.97
CA TYR A 181 -5.90 -7.30 12.05
C TYR A 181 -7.17 -6.43 12.19
N ASN A 182 -7.03 -5.13 11.94
CA ASN A 182 -8.12 -4.17 12.09
C ASN A 182 -8.90 -3.92 10.79
N CYS A 183 -8.48 -4.50 9.66
CA CYS A 183 -9.18 -4.38 8.39
C CYS A 183 -10.43 -5.26 8.36
N THR A 184 -11.60 -4.65 8.16
CA THR A 184 -12.88 -5.36 8.10
C THR A 184 -13.52 -5.34 6.71
N LYS A 185 -14.20 -6.42 6.34
CA LYS A 185 -15.18 -6.40 5.25
C LYS A 185 -16.44 -5.69 5.76
N LYS A 186 -17.13 -4.93 4.89
CA LYS A 186 -18.42 -4.31 5.25
C LYS A 186 -19.35 -5.43 5.76
N GLN A 187 -19.93 -5.24 6.96
CA GLN A 187 -20.81 -6.19 7.65
C GLN A 187 -20.16 -7.47 8.22
N SER A 188 -18.83 -7.54 8.32
CA SER A 188 -18.14 -8.66 8.99
C SER A 188 -17.78 -8.32 10.44
N ASN A 189 -17.75 -9.35 11.31
CA ASN A 189 -17.09 -9.26 12.60
C ASN A 189 -15.63 -8.82 12.40
N ARG A 190 -15.17 -7.90 13.26
CA ARG A 190 -13.87 -7.23 13.14
C ARG A 190 -12.68 -8.18 13.24
N HIS A 191 -12.84 -9.29 13.95
CA HIS A 191 -11.76 -10.20 14.28
C HIS A 191 -12.15 -11.63 13.88
N MET A 192 -11.78 -12.02 12.67
CA MET A 192 -11.93 -13.39 12.18
C MET A 192 -10.68 -14.20 12.54
N LYS A 193 -10.86 -15.45 12.98
CA LYS A 193 -9.74 -16.36 13.31
C LYS A 193 -8.83 -16.61 12.10
N ASP A 194 -9.40 -16.60 10.90
CA ASP A 194 -8.70 -16.86 9.63
C ASP A 194 -7.82 -15.68 9.15
N HIS A 195 -7.85 -14.55 9.87
CA HIS A 195 -7.05 -13.35 9.64
C HIS A 195 -6.49 -12.82 10.96
N GLU A 196 -5.97 -13.73 11.80
CA GLU A 196 -5.36 -13.41 13.09
C GLU A 196 -3.83 -13.35 12.93
N PRO A 197 -3.21 -12.16 12.81
CA PRO A 197 -1.78 -12.07 12.62
C PRO A 197 -1.02 -12.43 13.90
N PRO A 198 0.18 -13.02 13.77
CA PRO A 198 1.00 -13.50 14.89
C PRO A 198 1.18 -12.50 16.03
N VAL A 199 1.44 -11.23 15.71
CA VAL A 199 1.67 -10.19 16.72
C VAL A 199 0.48 -10.03 17.66
N CYS A 200 -0.75 -10.05 17.15
CA CYS A 200 -1.95 -9.85 17.97
C CYS A 200 -2.20 -11.04 18.91
N ALA A 201 -2.00 -12.26 18.41
CA ALA A 201 -2.09 -13.48 19.20
C ALA A 201 -1.00 -13.52 20.28
N TYR A 202 0.25 -13.27 19.88
CA TYR A 202 1.40 -13.24 20.78
C TYR A 202 1.22 -12.22 21.90
N LEU A 203 0.80 -10.98 21.59
CA LEU A 203 0.58 -9.95 22.61
C LEU A 203 -0.48 -10.37 23.63
N GLY A 204 -1.61 -10.93 23.19
CA GLY A 204 -2.67 -11.40 24.08
C GLY A 204 -2.18 -12.50 25.03
N ILE A 205 -1.50 -13.52 24.46
CA ILE A 205 -0.91 -14.62 25.24
C ILE A 205 0.15 -14.11 26.20
N MET A 206 1.06 -13.25 25.75
CA MET A 206 2.15 -12.72 26.55
C MET A 206 1.63 -11.90 27.74
N ILE A 207 0.67 -11.00 27.51
CA ILE A 207 0.06 -10.19 28.57
C ILE A 207 -0.59 -11.10 29.60
N HIS A 208 -1.37 -12.09 29.16
CA HIS A 208 -2.00 -13.05 30.06
C HIS A 208 -0.96 -13.85 30.86
N CYS A 209 0.07 -14.37 30.20
CA CYS A 209 1.13 -15.14 30.85
C CYS A 209 1.90 -14.34 31.90
N LYS A 210 2.18 -13.06 31.63
CA LYS A 210 2.95 -12.19 32.53
C LYS A 210 2.12 -11.63 33.68
N THR A 211 0.82 -11.40 33.49
CA THR A 211 0.02 -10.65 34.47
C THR A 211 -1.12 -11.45 35.09
N ARG A 212 -1.63 -12.48 34.39
CA ARG A 212 -2.85 -13.22 34.73
C ARG A 212 -4.10 -12.34 34.89
N LYS A 213 -4.07 -11.09 34.40
CA LYS A 213 -5.17 -10.13 34.52
C LYS A 213 -6.02 -10.11 33.25
N ARG A 214 -7.27 -10.57 33.34
CA ARG A 214 -8.25 -10.53 32.26
C ARG A 214 -8.49 -9.11 31.74
N ASP A 215 -8.76 -8.16 32.64
CA ASP A 215 -9.14 -6.79 32.28
C ASP A 215 -8.07 -6.09 31.42
N LEU A 216 -6.80 -6.43 31.64
CA LEU A 216 -5.69 -5.90 30.85
C LEU A 216 -5.70 -6.45 29.42
N VAL A 217 -5.92 -7.75 29.25
CA VAL A 217 -6.07 -8.36 27.92
C VAL A 217 -7.27 -7.78 27.19
N ASP A 218 -8.41 -7.64 27.88
CA ASP A 218 -9.62 -7.05 27.30
C ASP A 218 -9.42 -5.57 26.91
N THR A 219 -8.60 -4.82 27.65
CA THR A 219 -8.23 -3.45 27.29
C THR A 219 -7.43 -3.40 25.99
N PHE A 220 -6.42 -4.26 25.84
CA PHE A 220 -5.62 -4.34 24.61
C PHE A 220 -6.44 -4.81 23.41
N PHE A 221 -7.35 -5.77 23.62
CA PHE A 221 -8.30 -6.21 22.60
C PHE A 221 -9.22 -5.08 22.13
N LYS A 222 -9.80 -4.30 23.06
CA LYS A 222 -10.65 -3.14 22.71
C LYS A 222 -9.91 -2.07 21.90
N LEU A 223 -8.60 -1.92 22.13
CA LEU A 223 -7.74 -1.01 21.36
C LEU A 223 -7.33 -1.60 19.99
N GLY A 224 -7.69 -2.84 19.69
CA GLY A 224 -7.31 -3.53 18.45
C GLY A 224 -5.84 -3.93 18.40
N LEU A 225 -5.21 -4.15 19.56
CA LEU A 225 -3.78 -4.45 19.70
C LEU A 225 -3.48 -5.93 19.94
N SER A 226 -4.45 -6.68 20.47
CA SER A 226 -4.30 -8.10 20.76
C SER A 226 -5.59 -8.85 20.46
N VAL A 227 -5.53 -10.18 20.50
CA VAL A 227 -6.72 -11.04 20.56
C VAL A 227 -7.48 -10.90 21.87
N SER A 228 -8.74 -11.35 21.90
CA SER A 228 -9.59 -11.31 23.10
C SER A 228 -9.11 -12.28 24.17
N TYR A 229 -9.49 -12.03 25.43
CA TYR A 229 -9.17 -12.95 26.53
C TYR A 229 -9.73 -14.36 26.30
N ASP A 230 -10.96 -14.48 25.79
CA ASP A 230 -11.56 -15.77 25.47
C ASP A 230 -10.73 -16.53 24.42
N ARG A 231 -10.22 -15.82 23.40
CA ARG A 231 -9.33 -16.42 22.40
C ARG A 231 -8.00 -16.88 23.01
N VAL A 232 -7.44 -16.15 23.97
CA VAL A 232 -6.25 -16.58 24.73
C VAL A 232 -6.53 -17.88 25.49
N LEU A 233 -7.70 -17.98 26.13
CA LEU A 233 -8.10 -19.21 26.83
C LEU A 233 -8.30 -20.37 25.86
N GLU A 234 -8.96 -20.16 24.72
CA GLU A 234 -9.09 -21.19 23.68
C GLU A 234 -7.73 -21.74 23.24
N ILE A 235 -6.76 -20.85 22.99
CA ILE A 235 -5.39 -21.24 22.61
C ILE A 235 -4.75 -22.04 23.74
N SER A 236 -4.83 -21.56 24.99
CA SER A 236 -4.28 -22.25 26.16
C SER A 236 -4.88 -23.64 26.36
N THR A 237 -6.20 -23.77 26.19
CA THR A 237 -6.93 -25.04 26.31
C THR A 237 -6.54 -25.98 25.18
N SER A 238 -6.40 -25.49 23.94
CA SER A 238 -5.92 -26.30 22.82
C SER A 238 -4.53 -26.88 23.10
N MET A 239 -3.59 -26.06 23.57
CA MET A 239 -2.24 -26.51 23.92
C MET A 239 -2.23 -27.53 25.06
N ALA A 240 -3.09 -27.34 26.07
CA ALA A 240 -3.24 -28.31 27.17
C ALA A 240 -3.80 -29.65 26.67
N ASN A 241 -4.81 -29.62 25.80
CA ASN A 241 -5.38 -30.80 25.19
C ASN A 241 -4.35 -31.54 24.32
N ASP A 242 -3.48 -30.82 23.60
CA ASP A 242 -2.37 -31.42 22.85
C ASP A 242 -1.40 -32.18 23.75
N ALA A 243 -1.04 -31.59 24.91
CA ALA A 243 -0.21 -32.26 25.91
C ALA A 243 -0.89 -33.51 26.48
N CYS A 244 -2.19 -33.45 26.80
CA CYS A 244 -2.95 -34.61 27.26
C CYS A 244 -3.03 -35.71 26.20
N ARG A 245 -3.26 -35.36 24.94
CA ARG A 245 -3.27 -36.33 23.82
C ARG A 245 -1.92 -37.03 23.69
N ARG A 246 -0.83 -36.29 23.79
CA ARG A 246 0.53 -36.84 23.79
C ARG A 246 0.75 -37.81 24.95
N TYR A 247 0.33 -37.44 26.16
CA TYR A 247 0.42 -38.33 27.32
C TYR A 247 -0.34 -39.65 27.11
N ILE A 248 -1.55 -39.59 26.56
CA ILE A 248 -2.35 -40.80 26.27
C ILE A 248 -1.65 -41.70 25.25
N GLN A 249 -0.98 -41.11 24.25
CA GLN A 249 -0.27 -41.84 23.20
C GLN A 249 1.07 -42.44 23.68
N GLU A 250 1.83 -41.68 24.46
CA GLU A 250 3.19 -42.06 24.88
C GLU A 250 3.20 -42.80 26.23
N GLY A 251 2.13 -42.72 27.03
CA GLY A 251 2.03 -43.29 28.37
C GLY A 251 2.85 -42.57 29.44
N ILE A 252 3.60 -41.53 29.04
CA ILE A 252 4.51 -40.76 29.89
C ILE A 252 4.28 -39.26 29.69
N VAL A 253 4.51 -38.49 30.75
CA VAL A 253 4.43 -37.02 30.68
C VAL A 253 5.73 -36.51 30.09
N CYS A 254 5.68 -36.08 28.84
CA CYS A 254 6.81 -35.49 28.14
C CYS A 254 6.72 -33.95 28.12
N PRO A 255 7.84 -33.24 28.32
CA PRO A 255 7.91 -31.81 28.03
C PRO A 255 7.45 -31.51 26.60
N THR A 256 6.66 -30.46 26.41
CA THR A 256 6.07 -30.13 25.08
C THR A 256 7.12 -29.73 24.04
N ASN A 257 8.30 -29.30 24.48
CA ASN A 257 9.47 -29.00 23.64
C ASN A 257 10.27 -30.25 23.21
N LEU A 258 9.95 -31.44 23.72
CA LEU A 258 10.58 -32.68 23.28
C LEU A 258 10.00 -33.10 21.91
N LEU A 259 10.84 -33.20 20.88
CA LEU A 259 10.39 -33.60 19.54
C LEU A 259 10.26 -35.12 19.41
N GLN A 260 9.22 -35.56 18.72
CA GLN A 260 9.07 -36.97 18.34
C GLN A 260 10.08 -37.34 17.25
N ASN A 261 10.50 -38.60 17.23
CA ASN A 261 11.42 -39.17 16.24
C ASN A 261 12.80 -38.49 16.18
N VAL A 262 13.22 -37.83 17.25
CA VAL A 262 14.58 -37.29 17.40
C VAL A 262 15.31 -38.11 18.44
N PHE A 263 16.47 -38.64 18.06
CA PHE A 263 17.34 -39.34 19.00
C PHE A 263 17.67 -38.40 20.16
N THR A 264 17.33 -38.81 21.38
CA THR A 264 17.44 -37.97 22.57
C THR A 264 18.19 -38.75 23.63
N SER A 265 19.36 -38.25 24.01
CA SER A 265 20.08 -38.73 25.20
C SER A 265 19.50 -38.05 26.43
N SER A 266 19.53 -38.70 27.60
CA SER A 266 19.16 -38.06 28.86
C SER A 266 20.24 -38.23 29.92
N ALA A 267 20.41 -37.21 30.75
CA ALA A 267 21.13 -37.31 32.01
C ALA A 267 20.11 -37.35 33.14
N VAL A 268 20.22 -38.38 33.98
CA VAL A 268 19.33 -38.60 35.11
C VAL A 268 20.17 -38.45 36.38
N ASP A 269 19.77 -37.53 37.26
CA ASP A 269 20.48 -37.21 38.49
C ASP A 269 19.52 -37.20 39.68
N ASN A 270 20.01 -37.58 40.86
CA ASN A 270 19.22 -37.56 42.09
C ASN A 270 19.36 -36.19 42.74
N ILE A 271 18.22 -35.54 42.98
CA ILE A 271 18.14 -34.29 43.73
C ILE A 271 17.83 -34.64 45.18
N ASP A 272 18.90 -34.77 45.97
CA ASP A 272 18.84 -35.03 47.41
C ASP A 272 19.18 -33.74 48.16
N HIS A 273 18.15 -33.04 48.66
CA HIS A 273 18.39 -31.95 49.60
C HIS A 273 18.16 -32.47 51.03
N ASN A 274 19.27 -32.74 51.74
CA ASN A 274 19.25 -33.19 53.13
C ASN A 274 19.85 -32.11 54.06
N PRO A 275 19.06 -31.13 54.54
CA PRO A 275 19.54 -30.16 55.50
C PRO A 275 19.40 -30.78 56.90
N SER A 276 20.27 -31.74 57.25
CA SER A 276 20.47 -32.34 58.58
C SER A 276 19.38 -32.03 59.64
N SER A 277 18.14 -32.47 59.43
CA SER A 277 17.01 -32.19 60.33
C SER A 277 16.28 -33.49 60.65
N ILE A 278 16.25 -33.81 61.94
CA ILE A 278 15.64 -34.98 62.59
C ILE A 278 14.11 -35.05 62.48
N SER A 279 13.47 -34.11 61.79
CA SER A 279 12.08 -34.24 61.35
C SER A 279 12.04 -34.29 59.83
N SER A 280 11.78 -35.47 59.29
CA SER A 280 11.64 -35.84 57.87
C SER A 280 10.51 -35.14 57.10
N LYS A 281 10.06 -33.95 57.56
CA LYS A 281 9.00 -33.18 56.93
C LYS A 281 9.51 -32.23 55.83
N ASP A 282 10.82 -31.94 55.79
CA ASP A 282 11.42 -30.98 54.86
C ASP A 282 12.52 -31.58 53.93
N SER A 283 12.64 -32.91 53.85
CA SER A 283 13.57 -33.55 52.91
C SER A 283 12.95 -33.64 51.52
N PHE A 284 13.51 -32.92 50.55
CA PHE A 284 13.13 -33.05 49.14
C PHE A 284 14.00 -34.13 48.50
N HIS A 285 13.35 -35.21 48.07
CA HIS A 285 13.95 -36.27 47.26
C HIS A 285 13.25 -36.28 45.90
N GLY A 286 14.01 -36.05 44.84
CA GLY A 286 13.48 -36.06 43.48
C GLY A 286 14.52 -36.56 42.48
N THR A 287 14.07 -36.86 41.27
CA THR A 287 14.95 -37.21 40.15
C THR A 287 14.91 -36.08 39.12
N GLY A 288 16.06 -35.43 38.90
CA GLY A 288 16.24 -34.48 37.81
C GLY A 288 16.54 -35.25 36.53
N ILE A 289 15.79 -34.99 35.45
CA ILE A 289 16.04 -35.57 34.14
C ILE A 289 16.28 -34.43 33.15
N THR A 290 17.44 -34.43 32.51
CA THR A 290 17.80 -33.47 31.45
C THR A 290 17.86 -34.20 30.12
N PHE A 291 17.15 -33.70 29.11
CA PHE A 291 17.11 -34.28 27.77
C PHE A 291 17.99 -33.50 26.78
N PHE A 292 18.75 -34.21 25.95
CA PHE A 292 19.64 -33.69 24.92
C PHE A 292 19.24 -34.25 23.55
N PRO A 293 18.37 -33.55 22.80
CA PRO A 293 18.01 -33.97 21.45
C PRO A 293 19.20 -33.79 20.50
N THR A 294 19.53 -34.83 19.74
CA THR A 294 20.65 -34.86 18.80
C THR A 294 20.13 -34.89 17.37
N TYR A 295 20.35 -33.81 16.62
CA TYR A 295 19.98 -33.74 15.20
C TYR A 295 21.12 -34.28 14.35
N PHE A 296 20.98 -35.50 13.83
CA PHE A 296 21.91 -36.02 12.84
C PHE A 296 21.63 -35.34 11.49
N GLY A 297 22.44 -34.35 11.14
CA GLY A 297 22.41 -33.75 9.81
C GLY A 297 22.69 -34.81 8.74
N GLY A 298 21.71 -35.07 7.88
CA GLY A 298 21.94 -35.59 6.52
C GLY A 298 22.57 -36.98 6.36
N CYS A 299 22.47 -37.89 7.33
CA CYS A 299 22.85 -39.29 7.09
C CYS A 299 21.82 -40.24 7.68
N SER A 300 20.97 -40.78 6.80
CA SER A 300 20.05 -41.88 7.10
C SER A 300 20.85 -43.10 7.54
N ARG A 301 21.09 -43.23 8.85
CA ARG A 301 21.30 -44.54 9.46
C ARG A 301 20.01 -44.93 10.14
N ARG A 302 19.30 -45.88 9.50
CA ARG A 302 18.25 -46.66 10.15
C ARG A 302 18.85 -47.25 11.42
N PHE A 303 18.37 -46.80 12.57
CA PHE A 303 18.61 -47.52 13.81
C PHE A 303 17.42 -48.45 14.03
N ALA A 304 17.74 -49.74 14.09
CA ALA A 304 16.80 -50.81 14.34
C ALA A 304 16.22 -50.67 15.75
N ASN A 305 14.93 -51.01 15.86
CA ASN A 305 14.20 -51.13 17.10
C ASN A 305 14.99 -51.92 18.15
N ILE A 306 15.06 -51.39 19.37
CA ILE A 306 15.20 -52.16 20.60
C ILE A 306 13.90 -51.97 21.36
#